data_AF-A0A0L6CKG2-F1
#
_entry.id   AF-A0A0L6CKG2-F1
#
_cell.length_a   1.000
_cell.length_b   1.000
_cell.length_c   1.000
_cell.angle_alpha   90.00
_cell.angle_beta   90.00
_cell.angle_gamma   90.00
#
_symmetry.space_group_name_H-M   'P 1'
#
loop_
_entity.id
_entity.type
_entity.pdbx_description
1 polymer ?
#
loop_
_entity_poly.entity_id
_entity_poly.type
_entity_poly.pdbx_seq_one_letter_code
_entity_poly.pdbx_strand_id
1 'polypeptide(L)'
;MMPQPLFAAPPPQANTAEVAWVPQPGGTGRVIVVWLESAIPVTVSAGLTLALGDVVSLTRIGQTYRVDSIVTKAITTPTEPPATEEPEPPAPTD
;
A
#
# COMPACT_ATOMS: atom_id res chain seq x y z
N MET A 1 24.78 -26.38 -20.49
CA MET A 1 23.68 -25.40 -20.72
C MET A 1 22.39 -26.10 -20.36
N MET A 2 21.64 -25.61 -19.36
CA MET A 2 20.37 -26.22 -18.99
C MET A 2 19.31 -25.86 -20.04
N PRO A 3 18.45 -26.82 -20.47
CA PRO A 3 17.42 -26.56 -21.46
C PRO A 3 16.41 -25.56 -20.89
N GLN A 4 16.24 -24.45 -21.59
CA GLN A 4 15.25 -23.43 -21.26
C GLN A 4 13.89 -23.99 -21.68
N PRO A 5 12.87 -24.06 -20.81
CA PRO A 5 11.55 -24.52 -21.20
C PRO A 5 10.97 -23.58 -22.26
N LEU A 6 10.64 -24.12 -23.44
CA LEU A 6 10.01 -23.42 -24.58
C LEU A 6 8.65 -22.78 -24.23
N PHE A 7 8.09 -23.15 -23.09
CA PHE A 7 6.89 -22.58 -22.51
C PHE A 7 7.18 -22.26 -21.05
N ALA A 8 7.75 -21.09 -20.78
CA ALA A 8 7.59 -20.48 -19.47
C ALA A 8 6.08 -20.23 -19.31
N ALA A 9 5.45 -20.83 -18.29
CA ALA A 9 4.10 -20.44 -17.93
C ALA A 9 4.11 -18.90 -17.79
N PRO A 10 3.21 -18.17 -18.47
CA PRO A 10 3.12 -16.74 -18.25
C PRO A 10 3.03 -16.55 -16.74
N PRO A 11 3.81 -15.61 -16.17
CA PRO A 11 3.74 -15.36 -14.74
C PRO A 11 2.26 -15.24 -14.36
N PRO A 12 1.81 -15.90 -13.27
CA PRO A 12 0.42 -15.82 -12.87
C PRO A 12 0.04 -14.35 -12.93
N GLN A 13 -0.98 -14.00 -13.72
CA GLN A 13 -1.37 -12.62 -13.93
C GLN A 13 -1.57 -12.02 -12.53
N ALA A 14 -0.57 -11.28 -12.08
CA ALA A 14 -0.57 -10.75 -10.73
C ALA A 14 -1.65 -9.69 -10.77
N ASN A 15 -2.80 -9.97 -10.15
CA ASN A 15 -3.85 -8.99 -10.00
C ASN A 15 -3.32 -7.95 -9.00
N THR A 16 -2.53 -7.00 -9.49
CA THR A 16 -1.94 -5.95 -8.67
C THR A 16 -2.95 -4.84 -8.49
N ALA A 17 -3.10 -4.38 -7.26
CA ALA A 17 -4.00 -3.29 -6.91
C ALA A 17 -3.30 -2.32 -5.97
N GLU A 18 -3.72 -1.06 -6.01
CA GLU A 18 -3.19 -0.03 -5.12
C GLU A 18 -4.08 0.08 -3.89
N VAL A 19 -3.49 0.16 -2.69
CA VAL A 19 -4.23 0.36 -1.45
C VAL A 19 -4.72 1.80 -1.37
N ALA A 20 -6.02 1.99 -1.56
CA ALA A 20 -6.65 3.32 -1.50
C ALA A 20 -7.14 3.68 -0.09
N TRP A 21 -7.37 2.67 0.76
CA TRP A 21 -7.78 2.91 2.13
C TRP A 21 -7.39 1.76 3.05
N VAL A 22 -6.89 2.12 4.23
CA VAL A 22 -6.66 1.21 5.35
C VAL A 22 -7.48 1.69 6.56
N PRO A 23 -8.15 0.79 7.29
CA PRO A 23 -8.65 1.13 8.62
C PRO A 23 -7.43 1.48 9.48
N GLN A 24 -7.62 2.37 10.45
CA GLN A 24 -6.59 2.92 11.35
C GLN A 24 -5.44 1.94 11.64
N PRO A 25 -4.19 2.44 11.78
CA PRO A 25 -3.01 1.58 11.96
C PRO A 25 -3.24 0.56 13.09
N GLY A 26 -3.25 -0.72 12.73
CA GLY A 26 -3.58 -1.84 13.63
C GLY A 26 -4.92 -2.53 13.36
N GLY A 27 -5.76 -2.00 12.46
CA GLY A 27 -7.04 -2.60 12.08
C GLY A 27 -6.86 -3.83 11.18
N THR A 28 -6.77 -5.01 11.77
CA THR A 28 -6.90 -6.27 11.02
C THR A 28 -8.34 -6.44 10.53
N GLY A 29 -8.53 -6.63 9.23
CA GLY A 29 -9.75 -7.25 8.73
C GLY A 29 -10.06 -6.97 7.27
N ARG A 30 -10.10 -5.68 6.86
CA ARG A 30 -10.54 -5.29 5.52
C ARG A 30 -9.89 -3.98 5.08
N VAL A 31 -9.40 -3.93 3.85
CA VAL A 31 -8.87 -2.72 3.21
C VAL A 31 -9.61 -2.48 1.91
N ILE A 32 -9.54 -1.26 1.38
CA ILE A 32 -10.05 -0.96 0.04
C ILE A 32 -8.86 -0.78 -0.87
N VAL A 33 -8.87 -1.50 -1.98
CA VAL A 33 -7.89 -1.37 -3.05
C VAL A 33 -8.57 -0.87 -4.31
N VAL A 34 -7.81 -0.15 -5.14
CA VAL A 34 -8.22 0.22 -6.49
C VAL A 34 -7.59 -0.77 -7.45
N TRP A 35 -8.45 -1.50 -8.15
CA TRP A 35 -8.07 -2.45 -9.20
C TRP A 35 -8.96 -2.21 -10.40
N LEU A 36 -8.36 -2.00 -11.58
CA LEU A 36 -9.10 -1.68 -12.82
C LEU A 36 -10.12 -0.55 -12.61
N GLU A 37 -9.66 0.56 -12.01
CA GLU A 37 -10.46 1.77 -11.71
C GLU A 37 -11.65 1.53 -10.75
N SER A 38 -11.76 0.34 -10.17
CA SER A 38 -12.82 -0.03 -9.23
C SER A 38 -12.29 -0.13 -7.80
N ALA A 39 -13.01 0.45 -6.86
CA ALA A 39 -12.75 0.32 -5.44
C ALA A 39 -13.34 -0.99 -4.90
N ILE A 40 -12.50 -1.91 -4.45
CA ILE A 40 -12.91 -3.25 -4.05
C ILE A 40 -12.51 -3.50 -2.59
N PRO A 41 -13.43 -3.95 -1.73
CA PRO A 41 -13.09 -4.39 -0.39
C PRO A 41 -12.37 -5.73 -0.46
N VAL A 42 -11.19 -5.81 0.17
CA VAL A 42 -10.36 -7.02 0.20
C VAL A 42 -9.96 -7.36 1.63
N THR A 43 -9.77 -8.65 1.88
CA THR A 43 -9.25 -9.12 3.17
C THR A 43 -7.72 -9.12 3.15
N VAL A 44 -7.12 -8.83 4.29
CA VAL A 44 -5.65 -8.80 4.43
C VAL A 44 -5.21 -10.08 5.12
N SER A 45 -4.14 -10.72 4.61
CA SER A 45 -3.51 -11.85 5.28
C SER A 45 -3.00 -11.43 6.66
N ALA A 46 -3.16 -12.32 7.65
CA ALA A 46 -2.61 -12.09 8.98
C ALA A 46 -1.10 -11.80 8.91
N GLY A 47 -0.65 -10.79 9.64
CA GLY A 47 0.76 -10.37 9.66
C GLY A 47 1.19 -9.39 8.56
N LEU A 48 0.30 -9.01 7.64
CA LEU A 48 0.57 -7.93 6.69
C LEU A 48 0.11 -6.57 7.24
N THR A 49 1.03 -5.63 7.29
CA THR A 49 0.76 -4.21 7.56
C THR A 49 0.80 -3.44 6.23
N LEU A 50 -0.35 -2.92 5.84
CA LEU A 50 -0.52 -2.13 4.62
C LEU A 50 -0.54 -0.64 4.94
N ALA A 51 0.00 0.16 4.03
CA ALA A 51 -0.11 1.60 4.03
C ALA A 51 -0.91 2.07 2.80
N LEU A 52 -1.46 3.27 2.87
CA LEU A 52 -2.08 3.92 1.73
C LEU A 52 -1.03 4.13 0.62
N GLY A 53 -1.37 3.75 -0.61
CA GLY A 53 -0.46 3.75 -1.77
C GLY A 53 0.39 2.50 -1.95
N ASP A 54 0.32 1.51 -1.05
CA ASP A 54 1.03 0.24 -1.25
C ASP A 54 0.44 -0.48 -2.49
N VAL A 55 1.31 -1.02 -3.35
CA VAL A 55 0.89 -1.92 -4.44
C VAL A 55 0.93 -3.34 -3.92
N VAL A 56 -0.21 -4.02 -3.96
CA VAL A 56 -0.41 -5.35 -3.40
C VAL A 56 -0.81 -6.36 -4.46
N SER A 57 -0.45 -7.62 -4.25
CA SER A 57 -0.93 -8.74 -5.06
C SER A 57 -2.25 -9.26 -4.48
N LEU A 58 -3.23 -9.47 -5.36
CA LEU A 58 -4.53 -10.00 -5.00
C LEU A 58 -4.68 -11.45 -5.47
N THR A 59 -5.15 -12.29 -4.56
CA THR A 59 -5.61 -13.64 -4.85
C THR A 59 -7.12 -13.70 -4.72
N ARG A 60 -7.79 -14.24 -5.74
CA ARG A 60 -9.24 -14.45 -5.71
C ARG A 60 -9.56 -15.70 -4.88
N ILE A 61 -10.44 -15.55 -3.89
CA ILE A 61 -10.94 -16.62 -3.03
C ILE A 61 -12.46 -16.63 -3.14
N GLY A 62 -12.99 -17.51 -3.99
CA GLY A 62 -14.41 -17.56 -4.33
C GLY A 62 -14.90 -16.26 -4.97
N GLN A 63 -15.80 -15.56 -4.26
CA GLN A 63 -16.36 -14.26 -4.67
C GLN A 63 -15.63 -13.05 -4.06
N THR A 64 -14.56 -13.28 -3.30
CA THR A 64 -13.81 -12.22 -2.61
C THR A 64 -12.36 -12.19 -3.07
N TYR A 65 -11.68 -11.07 -2.82
CA TYR A 65 -10.25 -10.93 -3.02
C TYR A 65 -9.53 -10.81 -1.68
N ARG A 66 -8.31 -11.37 -1.64
CA ARG A 66 -7.42 -11.32 -0.50
C ARG A 66 -6.06 -10.80 -0.93
N VAL A 67 -5.48 -9.94 -0.11
CA VAL A 67 -4.09 -9.50 -0.26
C VAL A 67 -3.15 -10.63 0.16
N ASP A 68 -2.33 -11.08 -0.79
CA ASP A 68 -1.36 -12.17 -0.58
C ASP A 68 0.01 -11.63 -0.16
N SER A 69 0.50 -10.60 -0.86
CA SER A 69 1.79 -9.98 -0.60
C SER A 69 1.83 -8.51 -1.04
N ILE A 70 2.83 -7.78 -0.54
CA ILE A 70 3.10 -6.40 -0.94
C ILE A 70 4.14 -6.45 -2.06
N VAL A 71 3.78 -5.94 -3.23
CA VAL A 71 4.65 -5.87 -4.41
C VAL A 71 5.57 -4.66 -4.30
N THR A 72 4.99 -3.51 -3.96
CA THR A 72 5.72 -2.23 -3.82
C THR A 72 5.20 -1.48 -2.61
N LYS A 73 6.11 -0.96 -1.78
CA LYS A 73 5.75 -0.08 -0.66
C LYS A 73 5.53 1.35 -1.13
N ALA A 74 4.50 2.00 -0.59
CA ALA A 74 4.29 3.42 -0.77
C ALA A 74 5.51 4.19 -0.28
N ILE A 75 5.92 5.21 -1.04
CA ILE A 75 6.92 6.16 -0.55
C ILE A 75 6.20 7.05 0.45
N THR A 76 6.45 6.82 1.74
CA THR A 76 6.08 7.79 2.76
C THR A 76 7.11 8.91 2.68
N THR A 77 6.77 10.02 2.03
CA THR A 77 7.54 11.26 2.23
C THR A 77 7.44 11.58 3.72
N PRO A 78 8.56 11.69 4.47
CA PRO A 78 8.48 12.15 5.83
C PRO A 78 7.85 13.54 5.80
N THR A 79 6.67 13.67 6.40
CA THR A 79 6.10 14.99 6.67
C THR A 79 7.09 15.69 7.58
N GLU A 80 7.82 16.67 7.03
CA GLU A 80 8.65 17.56 7.82
C GLU A 80 7.75 18.14 8.93
N PRO A 81 8.14 18.03 10.22
CA PRO A 81 7.38 18.67 11.28
C PRO A 81 7.24 20.15 10.93
N PRO A 82 6.09 20.79 11.18
CA PRO A 82 5.92 22.21 10.88
C PRO A 82 7.09 22.97 11.52
N ALA A 83 7.79 23.77 10.71
CA ALA A 83 8.86 24.62 11.19
C ALA A 83 8.35 25.35 12.43
N THR A 84 9.02 25.15 13.56
CA THR A 84 8.74 25.91 14.77
C THR A 84 9.00 27.36 14.41
N GLU A 85 7.94 28.17 14.29
CA GLU A 85 8.07 29.62 14.21
C GLU A 85 8.90 30.07 15.42
N GLU A 86 10.16 30.43 15.16
CA GLU A 86 11.04 31.03 16.15
C GLU A 86 10.38 32.35 16.60
N PRO A 87 10.16 32.57 17.90
CA PRO A 87 9.49 33.78 18.37
C PRO A 87 10.34 35.01 18.00
N GLU A 88 9.71 35.95 17.30
CA GLU A 88 10.30 37.24 16.91
C GLU A 88 10.93 37.94 18.12
N PRO A 89 12.20 38.41 18.04
CA PRO A 89 12.85 39.07 19.15
C PRO A 89 12.14 40.39 19.49
N PRO A 90 12.01 40.75 20.78
CA PRO A 90 11.31 41.98 21.16
C PRO A 90 12.04 43.22 20.60
N ALA A 91 11.24 44.15 20.08
CA ALA A 91 11.73 45.42 19.54
C ALA A 91 12.57 46.19 20.59
N PRO A 92 13.65 46.87 20.17
CA PRO A 92 14.43 47.70 21.08
C PRO A 92 13.54 48.83 21.63
N THR A 93 13.47 48.91 22.96
CA THR A 93 12.86 50.05 23.65
C THR A 93 13.89 51.18 23.67
N ASP A 94 13.51 52.35 23.15
CA ASP A 94 14.27 53.62 23.25
C ASP A 94 14.11 54.23 24.65
#